data_AF-A0A6B2GCA6-F1
#
_entry.id   AF-A0A6B2GCA6-F1
#
_cell.length_a   1.000
_cell.length_b   1.000
_cell.length_c   1.000
_cell.angle_alpha   90.00
_cell.angle_beta   90.00
_cell.angle_gamma   90.00
#
_symmetry.space_group_name_H-M   'P 1'
#
loop_
_entity.id
_entity.type
_entity.pdbx_description
1 polymer ?
#
loop_
_entity_poly.entity_id
_entity_poly.type
_entity_poly.pdbx_seq_one_letter_code
_entity_poly.pdbx_strand_id
1 'polypeptide(L)'
;AADFVLDDKTVHVDEISYVANESKSEIGIEIHSGRNRIVRRIFEHFGYTVVKLDRVMIANLTKKNLPRGNYRMLTDQEVINLKML
;
A
#
# COMPACT_ATOMS: atom_id res chain seq x y z
N ALA A 1 -5.98 -0.80 -13.14
CA ALA A 1 -7.19 -0.09 -12.67
C ALA A 1 -8.39 -1.04 -12.62
N ALA A 2 -8.91 -1.28 -11.42
CA ALA A 2 -10.16 -1.99 -11.20
C ALA A 2 -11.00 -1.21 -10.18
N ASP A 3 -12.27 -0.99 -10.51
CA ASP A 3 -13.25 -0.34 -9.63
C ASP A 3 -14.25 -1.36 -9.12
N PHE A 4 -14.54 -1.31 -7.82
CA PHE A 4 -15.60 -2.11 -7.22
C PHE A 4 -16.19 -1.40 -6.00
N VAL A 5 -17.36 -1.87 -5.57
CA VAL A 5 -18.08 -1.29 -4.43
C VAL A 5 -17.74 -2.06 -3.16
N LEU A 6 -17.34 -1.33 -2.13
CA LEU A 6 -17.06 -1.87 -0.80
C LEU A 6 -17.66 -0.93 0.26
N ASP A 7 -18.55 -1.44 1.10
CA ASP A 7 -19.42 -0.69 2.03
C ASP A 7 -20.05 0.55 1.36
N ASP A 8 -20.81 0.32 0.28
CA ASP A 8 -21.56 1.36 -0.43
C ASP A 8 -20.72 2.52 -1.00
N LYS A 9 -19.40 2.31 -1.08
CA LYS A 9 -18.44 3.28 -1.61
C LYS A 9 -17.52 2.61 -2.61
N THR A 10 -17.33 3.26 -3.75
CA THR A 10 -16.37 2.82 -4.76
C THR A 10 -14.96 2.86 -4.19
N VAL A 11 -14.20 1.80 -4.46
CA VAL A 11 -12.78 1.70 -4.20
C VAL A 11 -12.07 1.61 -5.53
N HIS A 12 -11.14 2.53 -5.75
CA HIS A 12 -10.24 2.52 -6.90
C HIS A 12 -8.94 1.83 -6.50
N VAL A 13 -8.53 0.83 -7.28
CA VAL A 13 -7.20 0.22 -7.18
C VAL A 13 -6.39 0.64 -8.40
N ASP A 14 -5.33 1.40 -8.13
CA ASP A 14 -4.48 1.99 -9.17
C ASP A 14 -3.71 0.87 -9.88
N GLU A 15 -2.97 0.07 -9.11
CA GLU A 15 -2.17 -1.04 -9.58
C GLU A 15 -2.26 -2.26 -8.65
N ILE A 16 -2.19 -3.46 -9.23
CA ILE A 16 -2.09 -4.72 -8.51
C ILE A 16 -1.23 -5.71 -9.30
N SER A 17 -0.30 -6.37 -8.62
CA SER A 17 0.61 -7.33 -9.25
C SER A 17 1.12 -8.38 -8.25
N TYR A 18 1.52 -9.54 -8.76
CA TYR A 18 2.28 -10.50 -7.97
C TYR A 18 3.71 -9.98 -7.77
N VAL A 19 4.24 -10.18 -6.57
CA VAL A 19 5.64 -9.83 -6.30
C VAL A 19 6.55 -10.79 -7.08
N ALA A 20 7.44 -10.25 -7.89
CA ALA A 20 8.34 -11.05 -8.72
C ALA A 20 9.27 -11.92 -7.85
N ASN A 21 9.44 -13.18 -8.26
CA ASN A 21 10.24 -14.19 -7.55
C ASN A 21 9.73 -14.59 -6.16
N GLU A 22 8.52 -14.20 -5.79
CA GLU A 22 7.86 -14.60 -4.54
C GLU A 22 6.71 -15.57 -4.81
N SER A 23 6.15 -16.12 -3.73
CA SER A 23 4.90 -16.89 -3.78
C SER A 23 3.77 -16.08 -4.41
N LYS A 24 2.85 -16.73 -5.14
CA LYS A 24 1.61 -16.12 -5.62
C LYS A 24 0.65 -15.69 -4.48
N SER A 25 1.01 -15.94 -3.22
CA SER A 25 0.34 -15.38 -2.05
C SER A 25 0.85 -13.98 -1.66
N GLU A 26 1.92 -13.48 -2.28
CA GLU A 26 2.43 -12.12 -2.08
C GLU A 26 1.98 -11.21 -3.22
N ILE A 27 1.26 -10.15 -2.84
CA ILE A 27 0.60 -9.23 -3.78
C ILE A 27 1.01 -7.80 -3.43
N GLY A 28 1.55 -7.09 -4.42
CA GLY A 28 1.69 -5.65 -4.39
C GLY A 28 0.38 -4.99 -4.78
N ILE A 29 -0.06 -4.01 -4.00
CA ILE A 29 -1.27 -3.22 -4.28
C ILE A 29 -0.99 -1.74 -4.04
N GLU A 30 -1.36 -0.91 -5.01
CA GLU A 30 -1.33 0.55 -4.91
C GLU A 30 -2.76 1.08 -4.86
N ILE A 31 -3.02 1.94 -3.87
CA ILE A 31 -4.32 2.57 -3.66
C ILE A 31 -4.15 3.99 -3.11
N HIS A 32 -5.05 4.87 -3.53
CA HIS A 32 -5.26 6.18 -2.93
C HIS A 32 -6.52 6.17 -2.06
N SER A 33 -6.41 5.63 -0.84
CA SER A 33 -7.54 5.56 0.09
C SER A 33 -7.14 5.75 1.56
N GLY A 34 -7.79 6.69 2.23
CA GLY A 34 -7.65 6.91 3.68
C GLY A 34 -8.59 6.06 4.55
N ARG A 35 -9.37 5.16 3.95
CA ARG A 35 -10.36 4.34 4.69
C ARG A 35 -9.66 3.36 5.63
N ASN A 36 -10.16 3.22 6.85
CA ASN A 36 -9.57 2.33 7.85
C ASN A 36 -9.56 0.86 7.37
N ARG A 37 -8.42 0.18 7.54
CA ARG A 37 -8.22 -1.24 7.19
C ARG A 37 -8.58 -1.59 5.74
N ILE A 38 -8.55 -0.61 4.82
CA ILE A 38 -9.04 -0.79 3.45
C ILE A 38 -8.43 -2.01 2.75
N VAL A 39 -7.11 -2.18 2.76
CA VAL A 39 -6.44 -3.32 2.12
C VAL A 39 -6.98 -4.66 2.64
N ARG A 40 -7.11 -4.81 3.97
CA ARG A 40 -7.65 -6.06 4.56
C ARG A 40 -9.07 -6.34 4.09
N ARG A 41 -9.92 -5.31 4.10
CA ARG A 41 -11.33 -5.42 3.68
C ARG A 41 -11.49 -5.70 2.19
N ILE A 42 -10.61 -5.13 1.35
CA ILE A 42 -10.57 -5.45 -0.09
C ILE A 42 -10.36 -6.96 -0.28
N PHE A 43 -9.33 -7.52 0.35
CA PHE A 43 -9.04 -8.95 0.23
C PHE A 43 -10.13 -9.82 0.88
N GLU A 44 -10.66 -9.43 2.04
CA GLU A 44 -11.78 -10.11 2.70
C GLU A 44 -13.03 -10.15 1.81
N HIS A 45 -13.34 -9.07 1.08
CA HIS A 45 -14.47 -9.01 0.14
C HIS A 45 -14.37 -10.05 -0.97
N PHE A 46 -13.15 -10.39 -1.40
CA PHE A 46 -12.89 -11.44 -2.40
C PHE A 46 -12.62 -12.82 -1.78
N GLY A 47 -12.88 -13.00 -0.47
CA GLY A 47 -12.73 -14.29 0.22
C GLY A 47 -11.28 -14.62 0.63
N TYR A 48 -10.36 -13.66 0.61
CA TYR A 48 -8.97 -13.85 1.03
C TYR A 48 -8.73 -13.32 2.44
N THR A 49 -7.89 -14.01 3.21
CA THR A 49 -7.44 -13.55 4.53
C THR A 49 -6.03 -12.99 4.45
N VAL A 50 -5.86 -11.72 4.85
CA VAL A 50 -4.54 -11.07 4.90
C VAL A 50 -3.79 -11.48 6.17
N VAL A 51 -2.84 -12.38 6.02
CA VAL A 51 -1.98 -12.88 7.13
C VAL A 51 -0.96 -11.83 7.57
N LYS A 52 -0.36 -11.12 6.60
CA LYS A 52 0.65 -10.09 6.84
C LYS A 52 0.34 -8.88 5.95
N LEU A 53 0.46 -7.68 6.51
CA LEU A 53 0.32 -6.43 5.78
C LEU A 53 1.53 -5.56 6.09
N ASP A 54 2.17 -5.07 5.04
CA ASP A 54 3.42 -4.32 5.13
C ASP A 54 3.40 -3.16 4.16
N ARG A 55 3.50 -1.93 4.68
CA ARG A 55 3.55 -0.73 3.84
C ARG A 55 5.00 -0.49 3.43
N VAL A 56 5.30 -0.79 2.17
CA VAL A 56 6.65 -0.65 1.61
C VAL A 56 6.94 0.77 1.13
N MET A 57 5.90 1.48 0.67
CA MET A 57 5.99 2.84 0.15
C MET A 57 4.81 3.71 0.60
N ILE A 58 5.04 5.01 0.70
CA ILE A 58 4.01 6.03 0.85
C ILE A 58 4.46 7.26 0.08
N ALA A 59 3.65 7.71 -0.89
CA ALA A 59 4.07 8.75 -1.82
C ALA A 59 5.46 8.40 -2.43
N ASN A 60 6.42 9.31 -2.35
CA ASN A 60 7.79 9.11 -2.80
C ASN A 60 8.75 8.56 -1.72
N LEU A 61 8.23 8.13 -0.56
CA LEU A 61 9.02 7.56 0.53
C LEU A 61 9.00 6.03 0.51
N THR A 62 10.15 5.43 0.78
CA THR A 62 10.28 3.97 0.93
C THR A 62 10.90 3.64 2.28
N LYS A 63 10.59 2.45 2.80
CA LYS A 63 11.25 1.94 4.02
C LYS A 63 12.62 1.29 3.76
N LYS A 64 13.16 1.40 2.55
CA LYS A 64 14.46 0.81 2.20
C LYS A 64 15.53 1.34 3.15
N ASN A 65 16.37 0.45 3.66
CA ASN A 65 17.42 0.76 4.63
C ASN A 65 16.92 1.32 5.99
N LEU A 66 15.63 1.16 6.33
CA LEU A 66 15.09 1.51 7.65
C LEU A 66 14.69 0.24 8.40
N PRO A 67 15.47 -0.23 9.40
CA PRO A 67 15.14 -1.42 10.16
C PRO A 67 13.83 -1.26 10.94
N ARG A 68 13.17 -2.39 11.21
CA ARG A 68 11.92 -2.40 11.98
C ARG A 68 12.14 -1.80 13.38
N GLY A 69 11.23 -0.91 13.78
CA GLY A 69 11.28 -0.22 15.08
C GLY A 69 12.10 1.07 15.09
N ASN A 70 12.84 1.36 14.00
CA ASN A 70 13.63 2.59 13.89
C ASN A 70 12.89 3.67 13.10
N TYR A 71 13.32 4.91 13.31
CA TYR A 71 12.95 6.08 12.52
C TYR A 71 14.21 6.82 12.06
N ARG A 72 14.05 7.68 11.07
CA ARG A 72 15.07 8.64 10.65
C ARG A 72 14.40 9.95 10.26
N MET A 73 15.18 11.03 10.25
CA MET A 73 14.73 12.26 9.62
C MET A 73 14.68 12.10 8.10
N LEU A 74 13.75 12.83 7.49
CA LEU A 74 13.70 12.97 6.04
C LEU A 74 14.88 13.81 5.58
N THR A 75 15.41 13.50 4.40
CA THR A 75 16.39 14.37 3.73
C THR A 75 15.68 15.61 3.19
N ASP A 76 16.41 16.70 2.97
CA ASP A 76 15.83 17.92 2.40
C ASP A 76 15.16 17.66 1.05
N GLN A 77 15.73 16.78 0.23
CA GLN A 77 15.14 16.37 -1.04
C GLN A 77 13.80 15.64 -0.86
N GLU A 78 13.70 14.74 0.13
CA GLU A 78 12.44 14.05 0.42
C GLU A 78 11.36 15.03 0.90
N VAL A 79 11.74 16.04 1.70
CA VAL A 79 10.83 17.11 2.13
C VAL A 79 10.36 17.95 0.95
N ILE A 80 11.27 18.34 0.04
CA ILE A 80 10.93 19.09 -1.16
C ILE A 80 9.98 18.29 -2.03
N ASN A 81 10.29 17.02 -2.31
CA ASN A 81 9.46 16.15 -3.13
C ASN A 81 8.05 16.00 -2.54
N LEU A 82 7.93 15.84 -1.22
CA LEU A 82 6.62 15.74 -0.55
C LEU A 82 5.81 17.03 -0.65
N LYS A 83 6.45 18.21 -0.65
CA LYS A 83 5.77 19.50 -0.81
C LYS A 83 5.25 19.76 -2.24
N MET A 84 5.73 18.98 -3.21
CA MET A 84 5.41 19.12 -4.62
C MET A 84 4.34 18.12 -5.11
N LEU A 85 3.83 17.26 -4.22
CA LEU A 85 2.71 16.35 -4.47
C LEU A 85 1.37 17.05 -4.27
#